data_AF-A0A7X7KG18-F1
#
_entry.id   AF-A0A7X7KG18-F1
#
_cell.length_a   1.000
_cell.length_b   1.000
_cell.length_c   1.000
_cell.angle_alpha   90.00
_cell.angle_beta   90.00
_cell.angle_gamma   90.00
#
_symmetry.space_group_name_H-M   'P 1'
#
loop_
_entity.id
_entity.type
_entity.pdbx_description
1 polymer ?
#
loop_
_entity_poly.entity_id
_entity_poly.type
_entity_poly.pdbx_seq_one_letter_code
_entity_poly.pdbx_strand_id
1 'polypeptide(L)'
;MKDEGGASSASAAGSASATPSPLTPLPSPLSVVIAGLGGQGVLKASDILADAAFLSGYDVKKSEIHGMSQRGGSVASDVRFGGQVHSPMIPSGEADLLVVLAEDQVENNRPRLRE
;
A
#
# COMPACT_ATOMS: atom_id res chain seq x y z
N MET A 1 15.57 -39.63 10.59
CA MET A 1 16.01 -39.54 9.19
C MET A 1 14.88 -40.02 8.29
N LYS A 2 14.25 -39.12 7.55
CA LYS A 2 13.42 -39.45 6.39
C LYS A 2 14.10 -38.80 5.20
N ASP A 3 14.38 -39.61 4.19
CA ASP A 3 15.13 -39.24 3.00
C ASP A 3 14.32 -38.35 2.04
N GLU A 4 15.10 -37.48 1.40
CA GLU A 4 15.03 -36.80 0.11
C GLU A 4 13.72 -36.76 -0.72
N GLY A 5 13.49 -35.60 -1.33
CA GLY A 5 12.63 -35.51 -2.51
C GLY A 5 12.39 -34.08 -3.02
N GLY A 6 13.19 -33.66 -4.00
CA GLY A 6 12.68 -32.91 -5.15
C GLY A 6 12.92 -31.40 -5.20
N ALA A 7 14.04 -31.01 -5.80
CA ALA A 7 14.14 -29.78 -6.58
C ALA A 7 13.45 -29.98 -7.95
N SER A 8 12.57 -29.07 -8.37
CA SER A 8 12.08 -28.84 -9.75
C SER A 8 10.85 -27.93 -9.64
N SER A 9 10.63 -26.86 -10.41
CA SER A 9 11.25 -26.38 -11.65
C SER A 9 10.86 -24.92 -11.84
N ALA A 10 11.77 -24.18 -12.48
CA ALA A 10 11.46 -22.93 -13.13
C ALA A 10 10.39 -23.11 -14.22
N SER A 11 9.54 -22.11 -14.39
CA SER A 11 8.75 -21.90 -15.61
C SER A 11 8.57 -20.42 -15.85
N ALA A 12 9.42 -19.88 -16.72
CA ALA A 12 9.29 -18.54 -17.29
C ALA A 12 8.09 -18.47 -18.24
N ALA A 13 7.36 -17.33 -18.26
CA ALA A 13 6.85 -16.68 -19.47
C ALA A 13 5.99 -15.46 -19.09
N GLY A 14 6.28 -14.30 -19.69
CA GLY A 14 5.37 -13.16 -19.68
C GLY A 14 6.07 -11.82 -19.90
N SER A 15 6.36 -11.52 -21.17
CA SER A 15 6.75 -10.23 -21.78
C SER A 15 6.77 -8.99 -20.88
N ALA A 16 7.87 -8.23 -20.97
CA ALA A 16 8.00 -6.86 -20.49
C ALA A 16 6.71 -6.05 -20.71
N SER A 17 5.91 -5.90 -19.64
CA SER A 17 4.84 -4.92 -19.66
C SER A 17 5.55 -3.58 -19.61
N ALA A 18 5.53 -2.84 -20.71
CA ALA A 18 5.85 -1.44 -20.69
C ALA A 18 4.99 -0.83 -19.58
N THR A 19 5.60 -0.51 -18.44
CA THR A 19 4.95 0.28 -17.40
C THR A 19 4.41 1.50 -18.13
N PRO A 20 3.10 1.81 -18.03
CA PRO A 20 2.59 3.01 -18.66
C PRO A 20 3.48 4.18 -18.21
N SER A 21 3.82 5.09 -19.12
CA SER A 21 4.58 6.27 -18.69
C SER A 21 3.67 7.12 -17.80
N PRO A 22 4.18 7.67 -16.68
CA PRO A 22 3.36 8.44 -15.77
C PRO A 22 2.72 9.63 -16.47
N LEU A 23 1.42 9.83 -16.27
CA LEU A 23 0.68 10.96 -16.84
C LEU A 23 1.30 12.32 -16.42
N THR A 24 1.89 12.38 -15.22
CA THR A 24 2.64 13.53 -14.71
C THR A 24 3.80 13.03 -13.83
N PRO A 25 5.07 13.41 -14.09
CA PRO A 25 6.17 13.07 -13.19
C PRO A 25 5.97 13.70 -11.81
N LEU A 26 5.98 12.89 -10.75
CA LEU A 26 6.00 13.38 -9.36
C LEU A 26 7.45 13.67 -8.93
N PRO A 27 7.71 14.78 -8.21
CA PRO A 27 9.06 15.14 -7.76
C PRO A 27 9.63 14.14 -6.73
N SER A 28 8.75 13.50 -5.96
CA SER A 28 9.06 12.46 -4.99
C SER A 28 7.90 11.46 -4.90
N PRO A 29 8.13 10.24 -4.39
CA PRO A 29 7.04 9.31 -4.09
C PRO A 29 6.02 9.93 -3.14
N LEU A 30 4.74 9.82 -3.49
CA LEU A 30 3.63 10.20 -2.62
C LEU A 30 3.29 9.05 -1.69
N SER A 31 3.11 9.36 -0.41
CA SER A 31 2.88 8.42 0.68
C SER A 31 1.48 8.67 1.27
N VAL A 32 0.57 7.73 1.08
CA VAL A 32 -0.83 7.83 1.50
C VAL A 32 -1.11 6.78 2.56
N VAL A 33 -1.64 7.19 3.69
CA VAL A 33 -2.19 6.30 4.72
C VAL A 33 -3.71 6.34 4.65
N ILE A 34 -4.34 5.18 4.52
CA ILE A 34 -5.79 5.02 4.61
C ILE A 34 -6.08 4.25 5.89
N ALA A 35 -6.90 4.83 6.78
CA ALA A 35 -7.19 4.28 8.09
C ALA A 35 -8.70 4.25 8.38
N GLY A 36 -9.11 3.41 9.32
CA GLY A 36 -10.50 3.30 9.73
C GLY A 36 -10.75 2.06 10.59
N LEU A 37 -12.01 1.63 10.63
CA LEU A 37 -12.41 0.41 11.33
C LEU A 37 -12.60 -0.75 10.34
N GLY A 38 -12.36 -1.97 10.81
CA GLY A 38 -12.64 -3.19 10.05
C GLY A 38 -14.09 -3.23 9.56
N GLY A 39 -14.29 -3.35 8.25
CA GLY A 39 -15.59 -3.31 7.57
C GLY A 39 -15.91 -2.01 6.83
N GLN A 40 -15.15 -0.92 7.04
CA GLN A 40 -15.38 0.38 6.37
C GLN A 40 -14.76 0.49 4.96
N GLY A 41 -14.11 -0.57 4.48
CA GLY A 41 -13.51 -0.59 3.15
C GLY A 41 -12.09 -0.03 3.05
N VAL A 42 -11.35 0.12 4.16
CA VAL A 42 -9.94 0.60 4.17
C VAL A 42 -9.06 -0.12 3.16
N LEU A 43 -9.06 -1.46 3.17
CA LEU A 43 -8.24 -2.26 2.26
C LEU A 43 -8.70 -2.14 0.80
N LYS A 44 -10.02 -2.06 0.58
CA LYS A 44 -10.57 -1.89 -0.77
C LYS A 44 -10.20 -0.52 -1.35
N ALA A 45 -10.28 0.54 -0.53
CA ALA A 45 -9.86 1.87 -0.93
C ALA A 45 -8.36 1.92 -1.26
N SER A 46 -7.52 1.23 -0.48
CA SER A 46 -6.08 1.17 -0.77
C SER A 46 -5.74 0.33 -2.00
N ASP A 47 -6.46 -0.75 -2.28
CA ASP A 47 -6.37 -1.49 -3.54
C ASP A 47 -6.71 -0.60 -4.73
N ILE A 48 -7.85 0.10 -4.67
CA ILE A 48 -8.30 0.99 -5.75
C ILE A 48 -7.26 2.08 -6.03
N LEU A 49 -6.69 2.68 -4.98
CA LEU A 49 -5.64 3.69 -5.12
C LEU A 49 -4.37 3.10 -5.74
N ALA A 50 -3.92 1.94 -5.26
CA ALA A 50 -2.72 1.28 -5.78
C ALA A 50 -2.87 0.90 -7.25
N ASP A 51 -4.01 0.33 -7.63
CA ASP A 51 -4.34 -0.05 -9.01
C ASP A 51 -4.41 1.20 -9.91
N ALA A 52 -5.09 2.26 -9.46
CA ALA A 52 -5.17 3.51 -10.22
C ALA A 52 -3.78 4.13 -10.44
N ALA A 53 -2.91 4.14 -9.42
CA ALA A 53 -1.55 4.64 -9.53
C ALA A 53 -0.69 3.77 -10.47
N PHE A 54 -0.83 2.44 -10.39
CA PHE A 54 -0.12 1.50 -11.25
C PHE A 54 -0.54 1.67 -12.72
N LEU A 55 -1.84 1.74 -12.99
CA LEU A 55 -2.40 1.99 -14.33
C LEU A 55 -2.01 3.38 -14.86
N SER A 56 -1.75 4.33 -13.96
CA SER A 56 -1.25 5.66 -14.31
C SER A 56 0.24 5.69 -14.59
N GLY A 57 0.98 4.60 -14.42
CA GLY A 57 2.39 4.50 -14.78
C GLY A 57 3.42 4.70 -13.66
N TYR A 58 2.97 4.65 -12.41
CA TYR A 58 3.86 4.79 -11.25
C TYR A 58 4.39 3.43 -10.77
N ASP A 59 5.58 3.41 -10.18
CA ASP A 59 5.99 2.34 -9.27
C ASP A 59 5.14 2.46 -8.01
N VAL A 60 4.52 1.36 -7.59
CA VAL A 60 3.58 1.31 -6.47
C VAL A 60 4.01 0.24 -5.48
N LYS A 61 4.05 0.60 -4.20
CA LYS A 61 4.27 -0.35 -3.11
C LYS A 61 3.24 -0.11 -2.02
N LYS A 62 2.63 -1.20 -1.56
CA LYS A 62 1.58 -1.20 -0.55
C LYS A 62 2.04 -2.02 0.64
N SER A 63 1.72 -1.56 1.85
CA SER A 63 1.78 -2.36 3.07
C SER A 63 0.42 -2.33 3.77
N GLU A 64 0.08 -3.44 4.42
CA GLU A 64 -1.15 -3.58 5.18
C GLU A 64 -0.81 -3.80 6.64
N ILE A 65 -1.21 -2.86 7.50
CA ILE A 65 -1.10 -3.01 8.95
C ILE A 65 -2.47 -3.47 9.44
N HIS A 66 -2.61 -4.79 9.54
CA HIS A 66 -3.79 -5.40 10.12
C HIS A 66 -3.75 -5.24 11.64
N GLY A 67 -4.68 -4.49 12.22
CA GLY A 67 -5.03 -4.68 13.63
C GLY A 67 -5.63 -6.08 13.82
N MET A 68 -5.37 -6.73 14.95
CA MET A 68 -5.77 -8.13 15.23
C MET A 68 -7.29 -8.40 15.23
N SER A 69 -8.14 -7.46 14.81
CA SER A 69 -9.59 -7.64 14.69
C SER A 69 -10.12 -7.11 13.35
N GLN A 70 -10.58 -8.03 12.50
CA GLN A 70 -11.16 -7.73 11.18
C GLN A 70 -12.58 -7.12 11.26
N ARG A 71 -13.17 -7.01 12.45
CA ARG A 71 -14.46 -6.35 12.67
C ARG A 71 -14.39 -5.42 13.88
N GLY A 72 -14.56 -4.12 13.65
CA GLY A 72 -14.52 -3.08 14.69
C GLY A 72 -13.13 -2.78 15.26
N GLY A 73 -12.07 -3.46 14.81
CA GLY A 73 -10.69 -3.09 15.14
C GLY A 73 -10.15 -1.97 14.26
N SER A 74 -9.14 -1.25 14.75
CA SER A 74 -8.40 -0.27 13.96
C SER A 74 -7.65 -0.96 12.82
N VAL A 75 -7.77 -0.41 11.62
CA VAL A 75 -7.14 -0.91 10.39
C VAL A 75 -6.47 0.27 9.69
N ALA A 76 -5.25 0.06 9.20
CA ALA A 76 -4.56 1.01 8.35
C ALA A 76 -3.84 0.32 7.19
N SER A 77 -3.74 1.01 6.07
CA SER A 77 -3.00 0.57 4.89
C SER A 77 -2.16 1.72 4.36
N ASP A 78 -0.90 1.42 4.08
CA ASP A 78 0.08 2.33 3.54
C ASP A 78 0.18 2.10 2.03
N VAL A 79 0.07 3.16 1.23
CA VAL A 79 0.24 3.13 -0.22
C VAL A 79 1.26 4.19 -0.60
N ARG A 80 2.38 3.77 -1.21
CA ARG A 80 3.41 4.66 -1.74
C ARG A 80 3.49 4.50 -3.24
N PHE A 81 3.49 5.60 -3.97
CA PHE A 81 3.63 5.58 -5.43
C PHE A 81 4.40 6.77 -6.00
N GLY A 82 5.14 6.56 -7.08
CA GLY A 82 5.92 7.61 -7.75
C GLY A 82 6.80 7.07 -8.87
N GLY A 83 7.84 7.81 -9.24
CA GLY A 83 8.79 7.34 -10.25
C GLY A 83 9.56 6.08 -9.81
N GLN A 84 9.99 6.05 -8.55
CA GLN A 84 10.63 4.88 -7.94
C GLN A 84 10.34 4.86 -6.44
N VAL A 85 9.90 3.72 -5.93
CA VAL A 85 9.54 3.51 -4.52
C VAL A 85 10.44 2.42 -3.96
N HIS A 86 11.17 2.70 -2.88
CA HIS A 86 12.12 1.71 -2.32
C HIS A 86 11.53 0.85 -1.20
N SER A 87 10.48 1.33 -0.52
CA SER A 87 9.87 0.67 0.62
C SER A 87 8.35 0.83 0.58
N PRO A 88 7.58 -0.19 1.00
CA PRO A 88 6.12 -0.07 1.14
C PRO A 88 5.70 0.64 2.44
N MET A 89 6.59 0.75 3.43
CA MET A 89 6.26 1.23 4.78
C MET A 89 6.27 2.76 4.85
N ILE A 90 5.29 3.34 5.54
CA ILE A 90 5.24 4.78 5.84
C ILE A 90 5.46 4.97 7.35
N PRO A 91 6.66 5.47 7.76
CA PRO A 91 6.92 5.84 9.14
C PRO A 91 5.92 6.87 9.68
N SER A 92 5.79 6.94 11.00
CA SER A 92 4.98 7.98 11.63
C SER A 92 5.56 9.36 11.30
N GLY A 93 4.69 10.34 11.02
CA GLY A 93 5.08 11.68 10.61
C GLY A 93 5.56 11.80 9.15
N GLU A 94 5.45 10.74 8.34
CA GLU A 94 5.90 10.75 6.93
C GLU A 94 4.76 10.57 5.92
N ALA A 95 3.51 10.47 6.35
CA ALA A 95 2.40 10.42 5.39
C ALA A 95 2.17 11.81 4.79
N ASP A 96 2.14 11.89 3.46
CA ASP A 96 1.79 13.12 2.73
C ASP A 96 0.27 13.35 2.77
N LEU A 97 -0.50 12.26 2.78
CA LEU A 97 -1.95 12.25 2.86
C LEU A 97 -2.41 11.23 3.90
N LEU A 98 -3.37 11.64 4.73
CA LEU A 98 -4.07 10.77 5.67
C LEU A 98 -5.56 10.78 5.34
N VAL A 99 -6.10 9.62 4.98
CA VAL A 99 -7.53 9.42 4.69
C VAL A 99 -8.12 8.54 5.79
N VAL A 100 -9.09 9.07 6.54
CA VAL A 100 -9.69 8.35 7.67
C VAL A 100 -11.18 8.11 7.41
N LEU A 101 -11.60 6.84 7.41
CA LEU A 101 -12.96 6.41 7.09
C LEU A 101 -13.87 6.27 8.33
N ALA A 102 -13.34 6.56 9.52
CA ALA A 102 -14.08 6.53 10.78
C ALA A 102 -13.61 7.67 11.69
N GLU A 103 -14.53 8.47 12.20
CA GLU A 103 -14.23 9.68 12.97
C GLU A 103 -13.40 9.41 14.23
N ASP A 104 -13.70 8.32 14.93
CA ASP A 104 -12.99 7.87 16.14
C ASP A 104 -11.54 7.41 15.86
N GLN A 105 -11.17 7.23 14.59
CA GLN A 105 -9.82 6.86 14.18
C GLN A 105 -8.97 8.07 13.78
N VAL A 106 -9.54 9.28 13.71
CA VAL A 106 -8.81 10.49 13.26
C VAL A 106 -7.65 10.79 14.19
N GLU A 107 -7.90 10.95 15.50
CA GLU A 107 -6.86 11.32 16.46
C GLU A 107 -5.85 10.20 16.69
N ASN A 108 -6.26 8.93 16.58
CA ASN A 108 -5.36 7.78 16.66
C ASN A 108 -4.34 7.73 15.51
N ASN A 109 -4.72 8.25 14.33
CA ASN A 109 -3.87 8.23 13.13
C ASN A 109 -3.24 9.58 12.82
N ARG A 110 -3.65 10.68 13.47
CA ARG A 110 -3.09 12.02 13.29
C ARG A 110 -1.56 12.05 13.34
N PRO A 111 -0.85 11.35 14.26
CA PRO A 111 0.62 11.35 14.30
C PRO A 111 1.31 10.75 13.07
N ARG A 112 0.56 10.11 12.15
CA ARG A 112 1.11 9.56 10.91
C ARG A 112 1.28 10.63 9.83
N LEU A 113 0.49 11.70 9.87
CA LEU A 113 0.57 12.80 8.91
C LEU A 113 1.83 13.63 9.18
N ARG A 114 2.54 14.01 8.12
CA ARG A 114 3.67 14.96 8.20
C ARG A 114 3.18 16.35 8.64
N GLU A 115 4.00 17.05 9.43
CA GLU A 115 3.76 18.44 9.85
C GLU A 115 4.03 19.47 8.74
#